data_AF-A0A9P9NTB4-F1
#
_entry.id   AF-A0A9P9NTB4-F1
#
_cell.length_a   1.000
_cell.length_b   1.000
_cell.length_c   1.000
_cell.angle_alpha   90.00
_cell.angle_beta   90.00
_cell.angle_gamma   90.00
#
_symmetry.space_group_name_H-M   'P 1'
#
loop_
_entity.id
_entity.type
_entity.pdbx_description
1 polymer ?
#
loop_
_entity_poly.entity_id
_entity_poly.type
_entity_poly.pdbx_seq_one_letter_code
_entity_poly.pdbx_strand_id
1 'polypeptide(L)'
;MSKNNPQWANAKEVWENTPDPVAEDPPARFTATGSLEYPDSTVVFTHPLKGSIPLEAPDLEVSRIVYRLTHPHKSQYTGADRQTVSLDKTWAVGIAGTARFRGSPGPRKLAHYDLLATLGPVAGLPQEILDWLLSKDETREFPASIFSKEE
;
A
#
# COMPACT_ATOMS: atom_id res chain seq x y z
N MET A 1 42.02 13.96 29.28
CA MET A 1 41.19 15.06 29.82
C MET A 1 40.87 16.02 28.69
N SER A 2 39.71 15.84 28.05
CA SER A 2 39.20 16.71 26.98
C SER A 2 37.80 17.17 27.37
N LYS A 3 37.52 18.41 26.99
CA LYS A 3 36.65 19.37 27.67
C LYS A 3 35.17 19.14 27.38
N ASN A 4 34.38 19.40 28.41
CA ASN A 4 32.91 19.44 28.45
C ASN A 4 32.33 20.33 27.35
N ASN A 5 31.30 19.83 26.66
CA ASN A 5 30.44 20.58 25.77
C ASN A 5 29.08 20.80 26.46
N PRO A 6 28.75 21.99 26.98
CA PRO A 6 27.47 22.26 27.61
C PRO A 6 26.49 22.87 26.60
N GLN A 7 25.68 22.04 25.96
CA GLN A 7 24.56 22.50 25.10
C GLN A 7 23.18 22.07 25.64
N TRP A 8 23.03 22.08 26.96
CA TRP A 8 21.75 21.86 27.65
C TRP A 8 21.54 22.93 28.70
N ALA A 9 21.42 24.18 28.27
CA ALA A 9 20.91 25.27 29.08
C ALA A 9 19.97 26.09 28.21
N ASN A 10 18.75 26.31 28.72
CA ASN A 10 17.66 27.12 28.16
C ASN A 10 16.57 26.33 27.41
N ALA A 11 15.77 25.60 28.18
CA ALA A 11 14.39 25.22 27.81
C ALA A 11 13.45 25.30 29.03
N LYS A 12 13.64 26.31 29.87
CA LYS A 12 12.66 26.78 30.86
C LYS A 12 12.41 28.25 30.55
N GLU A 13 11.16 28.67 30.65
CA GLU A 13 10.61 30.01 30.32
C GLU A 13 10.22 30.23 28.86
N VAL A 14 9.13 29.58 28.44
CA VAL A 14 8.05 30.25 27.68
C VAL A 14 6.73 29.52 28.02
N TRP A 15 6.13 29.82 29.17
CA TRP A 15 4.82 29.26 29.58
C TRP A 15 3.84 30.34 30.07
N GLU A 16 4.01 31.58 29.63
CA GLU A 16 3.09 32.68 29.95
C GLU A 16 2.98 33.64 28.76
N ASN A 17 2.18 33.24 27.75
CA ASN A 17 1.46 34.14 26.84
C ASN A 17 0.67 33.29 25.81
N THR A 18 -0.25 32.48 26.31
CA THR A 18 -1.27 31.85 25.46
C THR A 18 -2.47 32.78 25.42
N PRO A 19 -2.79 33.46 24.31
CA PRO A 19 -4.09 34.10 24.18
C PRO A 19 -5.19 33.02 24.23
N ASP A 20 -6.27 33.31 24.93
CA ASP A 20 -7.46 32.47 25.01
C ASP A 20 -7.88 31.97 23.62
N PRO A 21 -8.30 30.69 23.46
CA PRO A 21 -8.87 30.23 22.22
C PRO A 21 -10.18 30.98 21.97
N VAL A 22 -10.15 31.88 20.99
CA VAL A 22 -11.33 32.47 20.37
C VAL A 22 -12.25 31.33 19.97
N ALA A 23 -13.50 31.41 20.41
CA ALA A 23 -14.55 30.47 20.06
C ALA A 23 -14.70 30.40 18.54
N GLU A 24 -14.11 29.38 17.92
CA GLU A 24 -14.39 29.04 16.53
C GLU A 24 -15.77 28.41 16.46
N ASP A 25 -16.64 29.12 15.77
CA ASP A 25 -17.96 28.71 15.27
C ASP A 25 -17.91 27.26 14.73
N PRO A 26 -18.87 26.38 15.07
CA PRO A 26 -18.91 25.04 14.51
C PRO A 26 -19.06 25.12 12.97
N PRO A 27 -18.27 24.37 12.18
CA PRO A 27 -18.42 24.39 10.74
C PRO A 27 -19.84 23.98 10.34
N ALA A 28 -20.42 24.81 9.47
CA ALA A 28 -21.76 24.72 8.95
C ALA A 28 -22.14 23.28 8.54
N ARG A 29 -23.31 22.86 9.01
CA ARG A 29 -24.06 21.74 8.44
C ARG A 29 -24.25 21.99 6.95
N PHE A 30 -23.54 21.24 6.12
CA PHE A 30 -23.90 21.10 4.72
C PHE A 30 -25.21 20.33 4.61
N THR A 31 -26.33 21.05 4.46
CA THR A 31 -27.55 20.50 3.87
C THR A 31 -27.32 20.41 2.37
N ALA A 32 -26.80 19.27 1.89
CA ALA A 32 -26.86 18.93 0.48
C ALA A 32 -28.26 18.38 0.17
N THR A 33 -29.20 19.27 -0.16
CA THR A 33 -30.40 18.90 -0.90
C THR A 33 -29.97 18.68 -2.34
N GLY A 34 -29.73 17.43 -2.70
CA GLY A 34 -29.43 17.01 -4.06
C GLY A 34 -29.96 15.59 -4.26
N SER A 35 -31.21 15.49 -4.71
CA SER A 35 -31.75 14.24 -5.24
C SER A 35 -30.91 13.78 -6.42
N LEU A 36 -30.24 12.64 -6.28
CA LEU A 36 -29.92 11.79 -7.40
C LEU A 36 -30.77 10.53 -7.25
N GLU A 37 -31.87 10.50 -7.98
CA GLU A 37 -32.64 9.29 -8.24
C GLU A 37 -31.77 8.34 -9.06
N TYR A 38 -31.32 7.26 -8.44
CA TYR A 38 -31.06 6.00 -9.11
C TYR A 38 -32.09 5.00 -8.59
N PRO A 39 -32.98 4.46 -9.43
CA PRO A 39 -33.85 3.39 -8.99
C PRO A 39 -33.03 2.11 -8.81
N ASP A 40 -33.19 1.54 -7.62
CA ASP A 40 -33.11 0.11 -7.35
C ASP A 40 -31.74 -0.57 -7.41
N SER A 41 -31.06 -0.67 -6.25
CA SER A 41 -30.29 -1.84 -5.81
C SER A 41 -29.76 -1.67 -4.36
N THR A 42 -30.61 -1.29 -3.41
CA THR A 42 -30.28 -1.55 -1.99
C THR A 42 -30.58 -3.03 -1.71
N VAL A 43 -29.57 -3.88 -1.89
CA VAL A 43 -29.63 -5.24 -1.36
C VAL A 43 -29.44 -5.14 0.16
N VAL A 44 -30.56 -5.08 0.88
CA VAL A 44 -30.58 -5.24 2.33
C VAL A 44 -30.35 -6.72 2.64
N PHE A 45 -29.12 -7.08 2.97
CA PHE A 45 -28.83 -8.39 3.56
C PHE A 45 -29.01 -8.33 5.08
N THR A 46 -30.22 -8.66 5.55
CA THR A 46 -30.42 -9.09 6.94
C THR A 46 -30.05 -10.56 7.06
N HIS A 47 -28.95 -10.89 7.74
CA HIS A 47 -28.72 -12.22 8.29
C HIS A 47 -28.22 -12.13 9.74
N PRO A 48 -28.87 -12.80 10.69
CA PRO A 48 -28.37 -12.92 12.05
C PRO A 48 -27.34 -14.06 12.16
N LEU A 49 -26.19 -13.75 12.78
CA LEU A 49 -25.21 -14.63 13.43
C LEU A 49 -24.71 -15.89 12.68
N LYS A 50 -23.41 -15.92 12.35
CA LYS A 50 -22.41 -16.93 12.79
C LYS A 50 -21.19 -16.94 11.85
N GLY A 51 -20.12 -16.23 12.25
CA GLY A 51 -18.73 -16.58 11.96
C GLY A 51 -18.34 -16.96 10.52
N SER A 52 -18.70 -16.15 9.54
CA SER A 52 -18.08 -16.20 8.21
C SER A 52 -17.51 -14.82 7.94
N ILE A 53 -16.19 -14.68 7.99
CA ILE A 53 -15.52 -13.46 7.52
C ILE A 53 -15.90 -13.34 6.04
N PRO A 54 -16.62 -12.30 5.61
CA PRO A 54 -16.86 -12.12 4.19
C PRO A 54 -15.49 -12.01 3.53
N LEU A 55 -15.26 -12.82 2.49
CA LEU A 55 -14.16 -12.62 1.56
C LEU A 55 -14.48 -11.30 0.84
N GLU A 56 -14.23 -10.17 1.49
CA GLU A 56 -14.43 -8.85 0.90
C GLU A 56 -13.60 -8.79 -0.37
N ALA A 57 -14.22 -8.30 -1.45
CA ALA A 57 -13.51 -8.06 -2.69
C ALA A 57 -12.22 -7.30 -2.39
N PRO A 58 -11.09 -7.66 -3.01
CA PRO A 58 -9.82 -7.00 -2.72
C PRO A 58 -9.98 -5.51 -2.89
N ASP A 59 -9.46 -4.75 -1.93
CA ASP A 59 -9.48 -3.29 -1.97
C ASP A 59 -8.99 -2.78 -3.34
N LEU A 60 -9.63 -1.71 -3.84
CA LEU A 60 -9.37 -1.19 -5.19
C LEU A 60 -7.90 -0.82 -5.37
N GLU A 61 -7.23 -0.36 -4.30
CA GLU A 61 -5.80 -0.06 -4.31
C GLU A 61 -4.97 -1.33 -4.50
N VAL A 62 -5.24 -2.39 -3.73
CA VAL A 62 -4.55 -3.68 -3.84
C VAL A 62 -4.72 -4.26 -5.24
N SER A 63 -5.93 -4.22 -5.78
CA SER A 63 -6.23 -4.71 -7.12
C SER A 63 -5.42 -3.97 -8.20
N ARG A 64 -5.29 -2.63 -8.09
CA ARG A 64 -4.44 -1.85 -9.02
C ARG A 64 -2.96 -2.16 -8.87
N ILE A 65 -2.48 -2.34 -7.65
CA ILE A 65 -1.08 -2.68 -7.38
C ILE A 65 -0.77 -4.05 -7.98
N VAL A 66 -1.61 -5.05 -7.71
CA VAL A 66 -1.46 -6.40 -8.25
C VAL A 66 -1.47 -6.38 -9.77
N TYR A 67 -2.42 -5.68 -10.40
CA TYR A 67 -2.46 -5.52 -11.84
C TYR A 67 -1.13 -4.99 -12.39
N ARG A 68 -0.57 -3.93 -11.80
CA ARG A 68 0.72 -3.37 -12.25
C ARG A 68 1.90 -4.30 -12.00
N LEU A 69 1.88 -5.08 -10.91
CA LEU A 69 2.91 -6.07 -10.61
C LEU A 69 2.87 -7.28 -11.56
N THR A 70 1.70 -7.60 -12.11
CA THR A 70 1.51 -8.69 -13.07
C THR A 70 1.60 -8.24 -14.54
N HIS A 71 1.72 -6.93 -14.78
CA HIS A 71 1.90 -6.33 -16.11
C HIS A 71 3.19 -5.49 -16.15
N PRO A 72 4.36 -6.16 -16.10
CA PRO A 72 5.63 -5.46 -16.23
C PRO A 72 5.77 -4.84 -17.62
N HIS A 73 6.45 -3.71 -17.69
CA HIS A 73 6.82 -3.05 -18.94
C HIS A 73 7.75 -3.93 -19.80
N LYS A 74 7.72 -3.72 -21.11
CA LYS A 74 8.51 -4.48 -22.11
C LYS A 74 10.02 -4.48 -21.84
N SER A 75 10.53 -3.50 -21.09
CA SER A 75 11.94 -3.41 -20.69
C SER A 75 12.35 -4.42 -19.61
N GLN A 76 11.42 -4.98 -18.84
CA GLN A 76 11.72 -6.05 -17.88
C GLN A 76 11.80 -7.44 -18.53
N TYR A 77 11.31 -7.59 -19.76
CA TYR A 77 11.43 -8.83 -20.50
C TYR A 77 12.85 -8.96 -21.06
N THR A 78 13.52 -10.04 -20.70
CA THR A 78 14.90 -10.34 -21.09
C THR A 78 14.95 -11.49 -22.10
N GLY A 79 16.06 -11.55 -22.84
CA GLY A 79 16.28 -12.54 -23.91
C GLY A 79 15.64 -12.14 -25.25
N ALA A 80 16.13 -12.74 -26.34
CA ALA A 80 15.63 -12.49 -27.70
C ALA A 80 14.15 -12.87 -27.85
N ASP A 81 13.73 -13.94 -27.17
CA ASP A 81 12.37 -14.50 -27.26
C ASP A 81 11.40 -13.94 -26.22
N ARG A 82 11.85 -13.01 -25.35
CA ARG A 82 11.07 -12.40 -24.26
C ARG A 82 10.33 -13.42 -23.38
N GLN A 83 10.92 -14.60 -23.17
CA GLN A 83 10.35 -15.67 -22.36
C GLN A 83 10.67 -15.54 -20.87
N THR A 84 11.55 -14.62 -20.50
CA THR A 84 11.95 -14.38 -19.11
C THR A 84 11.68 -12.93 -18.75
N VAL A 85 11.22 -12.69 -17.53
CA VAL A 85 11.02 -11.38 -16.95
C VAL A 85 11.95 -11.23 -15.77
N SER A 86 12.81 -10.22 -15.80
CA SER A 86 13.67 -9.84 -14.67
C SER A 86 13.04 -8.70 -13.91
N LEU A 87 12.62 -8.95 -12.67
CA LEU A 87 12.01 -7.95 -11.82
C LEU A 87 12.96 -7.51 -10.72
N ASP A 88 13.01 -6.21 -10.48
CA ASP A 88 13.74 -5.61 -9.38
C ASP A 88 12.79 -5.04 -8.32
N LYS A 89 13.24 -5.05 -7.06
CA LYS A 89 12.42 -4.61 -5.93
C LYS A 89 12.23 -3.11 -5.90
N THR A 90 13.13 -2.34 -6.50
CA THR A 90 12.96 -0.88 -6.61
C THR A 90 11.75 -0.56 -7.48
N TRP A 91 11.57 -1.27 -8.59
CA TRP A 91 10.38 -1.19 -9.42
C TRP A 91 9.12 -1.61 -8.65
N ALA A 92 9.13 -2.74 -7.96
CA ALA A 92 7.98 -3.20 -7.18
C ALA A 92 7.58 -2.20 -6.08
N VAL A 93 8.57 -1.61 -5.39
CA VAL A 93 8.39 -0.55 -4.41
C VAL A 93 7.85 0.72 -5.05
N GLY A 94 8.28 1.07 -6.27
CA GLY A 94 7.72 2.18 -7.04
C GLY A 94 6.25 1.98 -7.44
N ILE A 95 5.79 0.73 -7.55
CA ILE A 95 4.38 0.41 -7.81
C ILE A 95 3.55 0.45 -6.53
N ALA A 96 4.00 -0.25 -5.49
CA ALA A 96 3.23 -0.51 -4.28
C ALA A 96 3.43 0.55 -3.18
N GLY A 97 4.46 1.39 -3.30
CA GLY A 97 4.80 2.43 -2.33
C GLY A 97 5.80 1.97 -1.27
N THR A 98 6.70 2.87 -0.86
CA THR A 98 7.76 2.61 0.12
C THR A 98 7.24 2.26 1.50
N ALA A 99 6.08 2.78 1.90
CA ALA A 99 5.48 2.54 3.21
C ALA A 99 5.18 1.06 3.50
N ARG A 100 4.96 0.25 2.45
CA ARG A 100 4.65 -1.18 2.55
C ARG A 100 5.89 -2.06 2.74
N PHE A 101 7.06 -1.54 2.41
CA PHE A 101 8.32 -2.27 2.45
C PHE A 101 9.15 -1.86 3.67
N ARG A 102 9.56 -2.84 4.45
CA ARG A 102 10.53 -2.68 5.52
C ARG A 102 11.95 -2.78 4.95
N GLY A 103 12.89 -2.11 5.61
CA GLY A 103 14.32 -2.30 5.34
C GLY A 103 15.07 -1.12 4.73
N SER A 104 14.69 0.15 5.00
CA SER A 104 15.57 1.27 4.69
C SER A 104 16.52 1.56 5.87
N PRO A 105 17.86 1.49 5.72
CA PRO A 105 18.66 1.02 4.57
C PRO A 105 18.95 -0.51 4.64
N GLY A 106 18.77 -1.24 3.54
CA GLY A 106 18.88 -2.71 3.49
C GLY A 106 17.98 -3.38 2.43
N PRO A 107 17.93 -4.72 2.39
CA PRO A 107 17.09 -5.45 1.45
C PRO A 107 15.62 -5.18 1.75
N ARG A 108 14.91 -4.71 0.73
CA ARG A 108 13.51 -4.30 0.84
C ARG A 108 12.66 -5.56 0.95
N LYS A 109 11.73 -5.56 1.90
CA LYS A 109 10.84 -6.69 2.13
C LYS A 109 9.44 -6.19 2.42
N LEU A 110 8.45 -6.73 1.71
CA LEU A 110 7.05 -6.46 2.01
C LEU A 110 6.73 -6.91 3.44
N ALA A 111 6.05 -6.05 4.21
CA ALA A 111 5.65 -6.41 5.56
C ALA A 111 4.65 -7.58 5.52
N HIS A 112 4.85 -8.64 6.31
CA HIS A 112 3.98 -9.83 6.29
C HIS A 112 2.51 -9.53 6.63
N TYR A 113 2.25 -8.46 7.38
CA TYR A 113 0.92 -8.00 7.77
C TYR A 113 0.37 -6.92 6.83
N ASP A 114 1.04 -6.63 5.71
CA ASP A 114 0.54 -5.70 4.71
C ASP A 114 -0.70 -6.29 4.01
N LEU A 115 -1.63 -5.41 3.62
CA LEU A 115 -2.82 -5.82 2.87
C LEU A 115 -2.44 -6.47 1.54
N LEU A 116 -1.37 -6.03 0.88
CA LEU A 116 -0.90 -6.66 -0.35
C LEU A 116 -0.43 -8.12 -0.12
N ALA A 117 0.14 -8.42 1.04
CA ALA A 117 0.57 -9.77 1.37
C ALA A 117 -0.63 -10.70 1.65
N THR A 118 -1.73 -10.14 2.16
CA THR A 118 -2.93 -10.89 2.55
C THR A 118 -3.94 -11.03 1.41
N LEU A 119 -4.23 -9.92 0.73
CA LEU A 119 -5.24 -9.83 -0.33
C LEU A 119 -4.65 -9.98 -1.73
N GLY A 120 -3.33 -9.91 -1.88
CA GLY A 120 -2.64 -10.08 -3.16
C GLY A 120 -3.04 -11.36 -3.90
N PRO A 121 -2.97 -12.55 -3.27
CA PRO A 121 -3.37 -13.80 -3.91
C PRO A 121 -4.84 -13.81 -4.36
N VAL A 122 -5.73 -13.23 -3.55
CA VAL A 122 -7.17 -13.11 -3.86
C VAL A 122 -7.38 -12.17 -5.06
N ALA A 123 -6.55 -11.14 -5.19
CA ALA A 123 -6.54 -10.22 -6.32
C ALA A 123 -5.79 -10.75 -7.57
N GLY A 124 -5.29 -11.99 -7.54
CA GLY A 124 -4.62 -12.62 -8.68
C GLY A 124 -3.10 -12.41 -8.74
N LEU A 125 -2.44 -12.05 -7.65
CA LEU A 125 -0.99 -12.02 -7.56
C LEU A 125 -0.44 -13.46 -7.53
N PRO A 126 0.41 -13.86 -8.49
CA PRO A 126 1.06 -15.17 -8.44
C PRO A 126 1.86 -15.37 -7.15
N GLN A 127 1.80 -16.58 -6.59
CA GLN A 127 2.45 -16.92 -5.32
C GLN A 127 3.96 -16.70 -5.39
N GLU A 128 4.58 -16.98 -6.53
CA GLU A 128 6.02 -16.83 -6.75
C GLU A 128 6.47 -15.37 -6.65
N ILE A 129 5.63 -14.45 -7.13
CA ILE A 129 5.88 -13.00 -7.03
C ILE A 129 5.69 -12.57 -5.58
N LEU A 130 4.63 -13.03 -4.91
CA LEU A 130 4.40 -12.71 -3.50
C LEU A 130 5.56 -13.20 -2.61
N ASP A 131 6.01 -14.44 -2.80
CA ASP A 131 7.12 -15.02 -2.04
C ASP A 131 8.40 -14.22 -2.23
N TRP A 132 8.67 -13.73 -3.45
CA TRP A 132 9.79 -12.84 -3.73
C TRP A 132 9.64 -11.47 -3.05
N LEU A 133 8.45 -10.87 -3.07
CA LEU A 133 8.19 -9.60 -2.36
C LEU A 133 8.42 -9.74 -0.85
N LEU A 134 8.08 -10.92 -0.30
CA LEU A 134 8.33 -11.29 1.10
C LEU A 134 9.77 -11.75 1.37
N SER A 135 10.59 -12.03 0.36
CA SER A 135 12.00 -12.43 0.54
C SER A 135 12.92 -11.21 0.75
N LYS A 136 14.22 -11.46 0.94
CA LYS A 136 15.25 -10.40 0.96
C LYS A 136 15.94 -10.22 -0.41
N ASP A 137 15.53 -10.99 -1.41
CA ASP A 137 16.16 -10.95 -2.73
C ASP A 137 15.70 -9.69 -3.46
N GLU A 138 16.65 -8.87 -3.93
CA GLU A 138 16.36 -7.61 -4.60
C GLU A 138 15.96 -7.78 -6.07
N THR A 139 16.43 -8.85 -6.72
CA THR A 139 16.15 -9.13 -8.13
C THR A 139 15.83 -10.60 -8.30
N ARG A 140 14.81 -10.90 -9.12
CA ARG A 140 14.45 -12.29 -9.44
C ARG A 140 13.96 -12.39 -10.87
N GLU A 141 14.33 -13.49 -11.50
CA GLU A 141 13.85 -13.87 -12.81
C GLU A 141 12.66 -14.81 -12.71
N PHE A 142 11.70 -14.60 -13.59
CA PHE A 142 10.46 -15.34 -13.65
C PHE A 142 10.16 -15.73 -15.10
N PRO A 143 9.52 -16.89 -15.35
CA PRO A 143 9.06 -17.23 -16.68
C PRO A 143 7.92 -16.29 -17.09
N ALA A 144 7.93 -15.80 -18.33
CA ALA A 144 6.93 -14.86 -18.84
C ALA A 144 5.49 -15.39 -18.77
N SER A 145 5.31 -16.72 -18.67
CA SER A 145 4.00 -17.38 -18.53
C SER A 145 3.24 -17.03 -17.25
N ILE A 146 3.90 -16.53 -16.20
CA ILE A 146 3.20 -16.11 -14.97
C ILE A 146 2.59 -14.71 -15.09
N PHE A 147 3.00 -13.95 -16.10
CA PHE A 147 2.49 -12.62 -16.37
C PHE A 147 1.42 -12.72 -17.44
N SER A 148 0.34 -11.97 -17.28
CA SER A 148 -0.65 -11.81 -18.34
C SER A 148 0.06 -11.18 -19.54
N LYS A 149 -0.02 -11.82 -20.71
CA LYS A 149 0.50 -11.25 -21.94
C LYS A 149 -0.30 -9.97 -22.20
N GLU A 150 0.35 -8.81 -22.20
CA GLU A 150 -0.26 -7.63 -22.82
C GLU A 150 -0.48 -7.98 -24.29
N GLU A 151 -1.76 -8.06 -24.68
CA GLU A 151 -2.21 -8.24 -26.06
C GLU A 151 -2.12 -6.92 -26.83
#